data_AF-A0A3D3WI24-F1
#
_entry.id   AF-A0A3D3WI24-F1
#
_cell.length_a   1.000
_cell.length_b   1.000
_cell.length_c   1.000
_cell.angle_alpha   90.00
_cell.angle_beta   90.00
_cell.angle_gamma   90.00
#
_symmetry.space_group_name_H-M   'P 1'
#
loop_
_entity.id
_entity.type
_entity.pdbx_description
1 polymer ?
#
loop_
_entity_poly.entity_id
_entity_poly.type
_entity_poly.pdbx_seq_one_letter_code
_entity_poly.pdbx_strand_id
1 'polypeptide(L)'
;MNEMTKCPVMHGSHTTPSAGTKNQDWWPNQLNLDILRQHDAKSNPLGADFDYKKAVKSLKVDAVKADLKKLMTDSQDWWPADYGH
;
A
#
# COMPACT_ATOMS: atom_id res chain seq x y z
N MET A 1 15.34 1.72 -22.20
CA MET A 1 14.13 1.42 -21.40
C MET A 1 13.23 0.51 -22.22
N ASN A 2 12.81 -0.63 -21.66
CA ASN A 2 12.06 -1.67 -22.37
C ASN A 2 10.61 -1.22 -22.60
N GLU A 3 10.09 -1.40 -23.82
CA GLU A 3 8.71 -1.05 -24.23
C GLU A 3 7.62 -1.79 -23.42
N MET A 4 7.98 -2.83 -22.67
CA MET A 4 7.05 -3.70 -21.93
C MET A 4 6.40 -3.09 -20.67
N THR A 5 6.75 -1.87 -20.25
CA THR A 5 6.24 -1.25 -19.00
C THR A 5 5.48 0.06 -19.18
N LYS A 6 5.25 0.50 -20.42
CA LYS A 6 4.48 1.73 -20.69
C LYS A 6 2.99 1.41 -20.73
N CYS A 7 2.18 2.18 -20.01
CA CYS A 7 0.72 2.07 -20.07
C CYS A 7 0.25 2.47 -21.50
N PRO A 8 -0.46 1.59 -22.23
CA PRO A 8 -0.80 1.84 -23.64
C PRO A 8 -1.91 2.89 -23.84
N VAL A 9 -2.58 3.32 -22.76
CA VAL A 9 -3.60 4.38 -22.78
C VAL A 9 -3.29 5.37 -21.66
N MET A 10 -3.00 6.63 -22.02
CA MET A 10 -2.77 7.72 -21.08
C MET A 10 -4.07 8.14 -20.40
N HIS A 11 -4.50 7.39 -19.38
CA HIS A 11 -5.57 7.83 -18.48
C HIS A 11 -5.03 8.92 -17.55
N GLY A 12 -5.27 10.18 -17.90
CA GLY A 12 -4.99 11.32 -17.04
C GLY A 12 -6.00 11.38 -15.90
N SER A 13 -5.59 11.00 -14.69
CA SER A 13 -6.29 11.37 -13.46
C SER A 13 -5.80 12.73 -13.00
N HIS A 14 -6.68 13.60 -12.49
CA HIS A 14 -6.29 14.88 -11.87
C HIS A 14 -5.33 14.72 -10.67
N THR A 15 -5.16 13.51 -10.14
CA THR A 15 -4.30 13.19 -9.00
C THR A 15 -2.99 12.51 -9.36
N THR A 16 -2.71 12.21 -10.63
CA THR A 16 -1.38 11.69 -11.03
C THR A 16 -0.43 12.87 -11.27
N PRO A 17 0.77 12.89 -10.63
CA PRO A 17 1.77 13.90 -10.96
C PRO A 17 2.22 13.66 -12.40
N SER A 18 1.78 14.54 -13.31
CA SER A 18 2.14 14.67 -14.72
C SER A 18 2.52 13.36 -15.43
N ALA A 19 1.63 12.87 -16.29
CA ALA A 19 1.91 11.81 -17.27
C ALA A 19 2.89 12.26 -18.39
N GLY A 20 3.82 13.17 -18.08
CA GLY A 20 4.88 13.64 -18.96
C GLY A 20 6.21 12.98 -18.65
N THR A 21 7.17 13.16 -19.56
CA THR A 21 8.55 12.69 -19.42
C THR A 21 9.17 13.27 -18.13
N LYS A 22 9.76 12.39 -17.32
CA LYS A 22 10.41 12.72 -16.04
C LYS A 22 11.93 12.79 -16.21
N ASN A 23 12.63 13.34 -15.21
CA ASN A 23 14.09 13.43 -15.23
C ASN A 23 14.77 12.06 -15.39
N GLN A 24 14.20 11.00 -14.80
CA GLN A 24 14.72 9.63 -14.93
C GLN A 24 14.60 9.08 -16.37
N ASP A 25 13.67 9.60 -17.18
CA ASP A 25 13.55 9.21 -18.58
C ASP A 25 14.67 9.83 -19.44
N TRP A 26 15.06 11.08 -19.13
CA TRP A 26 16.15 11.79 -19.82
C TRP A 26 17.53 11.32 -19.37
N TRP A 27 17.72 11.04 -18.08
CA TRP A 27 18.98 10.61 -17.49
C TRP A 27 18.82 9.30 -16.71
N PRO A 28 18.69 8.15 -17.41
CA PRO A 28 18.38 6.87 -16.79
C PRO A 28 19.43 6.38 -15.79
N ASN A 29 20.68 6.82 -15.90
CA ASN A 29 21.79 6.42 -15.03
C ASN A 29 22.14 7.48 -13.98
N GLN A 30 21.32 8.51 -13.81
CA GLN A 30 21.52 9.51 -12.75
C GLN A 30 21.34 8.86 -11.36
N LEU A 31 22.13 9.29 -10.39
CA LEU A 31 22.02 8.83 -9.01
C LEU A 31 20.60 9.08 -8.47
N ASN A 32 19.94 8.02 -8.01
CA ASN A 32 18.59 8.08 -7.47
C ASN A 32 18.61 8.40 -5.97
N LEU A 33 18.15 9.61 -5.61
CA LEU A 33 18.02 10.03 -4.21
C LEU A 33 16.61 9.81 -3.64
N ASP A 34 15.67 9.28 -4.43
CA ASP A 34 14.29 9.05 -4.00
C ASP A 34 14.18 8.10 -2.81
N ILE A 35 15.14 7.16 -2.71
CA ILE A 35 15.22 6.20 -1.60
C ILE A 35 15.38 6.89 -0.24
N LEU A 36 16.00 8.07 -0.19
CA LEU A 36 16.27 8.80 1.05
C LEU A 36 15.05 9.56 1.57
N ARG A 37 14.00 9.66 0.76
CA ARG A 37 12.73 10.32 1.09
C ARG A 37 11.54 9.37 1.13
N GLN A 38 11.79 8.06 1.12
CA GLN A 38 10.75 7.05 1.31
C GLN A 38 10.27 7.06 2.77
N HIS A 39 8.97 6.82 2.98
CA HIS A 39 8.36 6.71 4.32
C HIS A 39 8.57 7.94 5.23
N ASP A 40 8.57 9.14 4.66
CA ASP A 40 8.61 10.40 5.42
C ASP A 40 7.39 10.54 6.36
N ALA A 41 7.57 11.20 7.50
CA ALA A 41 6.51 11.43 8.48
C ALA A 41 5.29 12.18 7.91
N LYS A 42 5.47 13.01 6.87
CA LYS A 42 4.38 13.74 6.21
C LYS A 42 3.35 12.84 5.54
N SER A 43 3.74 11.65 5.10
CA SER A 43 2.83 10.67 4.49
C SER A 43 2.32 9.63 5.50
N ASN A 44 2.76 9.69 6.76
CA ASN A 44 2.29 8.80 7.82
C ASN A 44 0.95 9.31 8.40
N PRO A 45 -0.18 8.60 8.19
CA PRO A 45 -1.49 9.03 8.71
C PRO A 45 -1.64 8.85 10.22
N LEU A 46 -0.76 8.08 10.88
CA LEU A 46 -0.86 7.77 12.31
C LEU A 46 -0.29 8.89 13.20
N GLY A 47 0.41 9.85 12.62
CA GLY A 47 1.06 10.94 13.34
C GLY A 47 2.41 10.56 13.95
N ALA A 48 3.18 11.57 14.35
CA ALA A 48 4.55 11.39 14.84
C ALA A 48 4.63 10.74 16.23
N ASP A 49 3.60 10.93 17.06
CA ASP A 49 3.59 10.46 18.44
C ASP A 49 3.03 9.03 18.61
N PHE A 50 2.65 8.38 17.51
CA PHE A 50 2.06 7.05 17.56
C PHE A 50 3.12 5.95 17.74
N ASP A 51 3.04 5.24 18.86
CA ASP A 51 3.88 4.07 19.15
C ASP A 51 3.11 2.76 18.88
N TYR A 52 3.39 2.17 17.71
CA TYR A 52 2.80 0.89 17.30
C TYR A 52 3.12 -0.26 18.28
N LYS A 53 4.33 -0.30 18.84
CA LYS A 53 4.74 -1.37 19.77
C LYS A 53 3.95 -1.27 21.08
N LYS A 54 3.74 -0.06 21.59
CA LYS A 54 2.89 0.17 22.75
C LYS A 54 1.43 -0.19 22.46
N ALA A 55 0.90 0.21 21.31
CA ALA A 55 -0.47 -0.11 20.90
C ALA A 55 -0.70 -1.63 20.83
N VAL A 56 0.20 -2.37 20.18
CA VAL A 56 0.09 -3.83 20.05
C VAL A 56 0.19 -4.54 21.39
N LYS A 57 1.00 -4.05 22.33
CA LYS A 57 1.05 -4.62 23.69
C LYS A 57 -0.28 -4.52 24.44
N SER A 58 -1.11 -3.52 24.13
CA SER A 58 -2.44 -3.36 24.72
C SER A 58 -3.54 -4.16 24.00
N LEU A 59 -3.20 -4.81 22.88
CA LEU A 59 -4.15 -5.55 22.06
C LEU A 59 -4.56 -6.86 22.73
N LYS A 60 -5.86 -7.16 22.74
CA LYS A 60 -6.40 -8.46 23.16
C LYS A 60 -6.21 -9.49 22.04
N VAL A 61 -5.01 -10.06 21.96
CA VAL A 61 -4.63 -10.98 20.87
C VAL A 61 -5.57 -12.19 20.76
N ASP A 62 -6.05 -12.71 21.88
CA ASP A 62 -6.96 -13.87 21.86
C ASP A 62 -8.34 -13.54 21.28
N ALA A 63 -8.84 -12.31 21.52
CA ALA A 63 -10.07 -11.83 20.90
C ALA A 63 -9.89 -11.70 19.38
N VAL A 64 -8.78 -11.10 18.93
CA VAL A 64 -8.47 -10.98 17.49
C VAL A 64 -8.39 -12.35 16.82
N LYS A 65 -7.75 -13.33 17.46
CA LYS A 65 -7.69 -14.71 16.95
C LYS A 65 -9.08 -15.37 16.89
N ALA A 66 -9.92 -15.14 17.89
CA ALA A 66 -11.28 -15.67 17.90
C ALA A 66 -12.12 -15.05 16.77
N ASP A 67 -12.03 -13.73 16.59
CA ASP A 67 -12.73 -13.01 15.52
C ASP A 67 -12.27 -13.48 14.13
N LEU A 68 -10.96 -13.73 13.95
CA LEU A 68 -10.43 -14.30 12.70
C LEU A 68 -10.97 -15.71 12.42
N LYS A 69 -11.04 -16.57 13.44
CA LYS A 69 -11.63 -17.92 13.29
C LYS A 69 -13.11 -17.86 12.95
N LYS A 70 -13.83 -16.87 13.46
CA LYS A 70 -15.23 -16.65 13.09
C LYS A 70 -15.34 -16.18 11.64
N LEU A 71 -14.53 -15.20 11.24
CA LEU A 71 -14.52 -14.66 9.88
C LEU A 71 -14.27 -15.74 8.83
N MET A 72 -13.41 -16.70 9.14
CA MET A 72 -13.11 -17.83 8.28
C MET A 72 -14.36 -18.59 7.80
N THR A 73 -15.41 -18.74 8.63
CA THR A 73 -16.65 -19.42 8.21
C THR A 73 -17.82 -18.47 7.99
N ASP A 74 -17.56 -17.16 7.95
CA ASP A 74 -18.56 -16.11 7.73
C ASP A 74 -18.54 -15.68 6.26
N SER A 75 -19.04 -16.57 5.38
CA SER A 75 -19.02 -16.40 3.93
C SER A 75 -19.74 -15.11 3.50
N GLN A 76 -19.14 -14.39 2.55
CA GLN A 76 -19.68 -13.13 2.04
C GLN A 76 -20.22 -13.32 0.62
N ASP A 77 -21.41 -12.78 0.31
CA ASP A 77 -22.04 -12.99 -1.01
C ASP A 77 -21.21 -12.46 -2.19
N TRP A 78 -20.42 -11.42 -1.96
CA TRP A 78 -19.53 -10.83 -2.96
C TRP A 78 -18.23 -11.64 -3.17
N TRP A 79 -17.91 -12.54 -2.25
CA TRP A 79 -16.82 -13.50 -2.37
C TRP A 79 -17.11 -14.74 -1.51
N PRO A 80 -17.91 -15.69 -2.03
CA PRO A 80 -18.35 -16.84 -1.25
C PRO A 80 -17.17 -17.73 -0.83
N ALA A 81 -17.20 -18.23 0.40
CA ALA A 81 -16.19 -19.14 0.91
C ALA A 81 -16.39 -20.55 0.32
N ASP A 82 -15.35 -21.09 -0.31
CA ASP A 82 -15.36 -22.45 -0.82
C ASP A 82 -15.49 -23.44 0.36
N TYR A 83 -16.36 -24.44 0.26
CA TYR A 83 -16.62 -25.40 1.35
C TYR A 83 -17.11 -24.77 2.68
N GLY A 84 -17.55 -23.51 2.66
CA GLY A 84 -18.01 -22.79 3.84
C GLY A 84 -16.88 -22.35 4.79
N HIS A 85 -15.63 -22.31 4.31
CA HIS A 85 -14.47 -21.82 5.05
C HIS A 85 -13.40 -21.19 4.13
#